data_AF-A0A9U8EPM4-F1
#
_entry.id   AF-A0A9U8EPM4-F1
#
_cell.length_a   1.000
_cell.length_b   1.000
_cell.length_c   1.000
_cell.angle_alpha   90.00
_cell.angle_beta   90.00
_cell.angle_gamma   90.00
#
_symmetry.space_group_name_H-M   'P 1'
#
loop_
_entity.id
_entity.type
_entity.pdbx_description
1 polymer ?
#
loop_
_entity_poly.entity_id
_entity_poly.type
_entity_poly.pdbx_seq_one_letter_code
_entity_poly.pdbx_strand_id
1 'polypeptide(L)'
;MADTMEGVLIQKDDNDNLKDLIIIGRSGNGLTSVEQSIHEDNEYRVIDSKGIGDAGQDITLLERRQHYFNLRDQLRQIHAILFIMKYGIRFTQQEKDAVSVVRSTFGENVFKAKVVIVFSYGDLFRQDMTEATDLDECFMTWCRDQIGDIKTVFEEADYRCVLFDNKTRDIDRKTKQWLQLKSNIQKVEHVNFTIDERLSQNQAPTNVVAVMGERTLLSKLIDNIKELVHIIIVVTNFYVHLL
;
A
#
# COMPACT_ATOMS: atom_id res chain seq x y z
N MET A 1 25.69 9.38 -14.61
CA MET A 1 25.47 7.93 -14.58
C MET A 1 24.00 7.75 -14.28
N ALA A 2 23.22 7.38 -15.28
CA ALA A 2 21.78 7.18 -15.14
C ALA A 2 21.58 5.74 -14.67
N ASP A 3 21.05 5.57 -13.45
CA ASP A 3 20.62 4.26 -12.99
C ASP A 3 19.29 3.95 -13.69
N THR A 4 19.38 3.02 -14.62
CA THR A 4 18.25 2.37 -15.27
C THR A 4 17.39 1.71 -14.20
N MET A 5 16.12 2.16 -14.12
CA MET A 5 15.08 1.39 -13.44
C MET A 5 15.01 0.02 -14.11
N GLU A 6 15.53 -0.99 -13.42
CA GLU A 6 15.36 -2.38 -13.78
C GLU A 6 13.86 -2.67 -13.71
N GLY A 7 13.22 -2.69 -14.88
CA GLY A 7 11.89 -3.24 -15.01
C GLY A 7 11.94 -4.66 -14.50
N VAL A 8 11.09 -4.97 -13.53
CA VAL A 8 10.86 -6.34 -13.06
C VAL A 8 10.42 -7.15 -14.29
N LEU A 9 11.37 -7.86 -14.88
CA LEU A 9 11.08 -8.91 -15.85
C LEU A 9 10.44 -10.02 -15.04
N ILE A 10 9.10 -10.05 -15.01
CA ILE A 10 8.37 -11.24 -14.59
C ILE A 10 8.84 -12.35 -15.54
N GLN A 11 9.69 -13.25 -15.03
CA GLN A 11 10.02 -14.46 -15.76
C GLN A 11 8.69 -15.16 -16.05
N LYS A 12 8.36 -15.26 -17.35
CA LYS A 12 7.24 -16.06 -17.81
C LYS A 12 7.55 -17.52 -17.50
N ASP A 13 7.25 -17.94 -16.29
CA ASP A 13 7.01 -19.35 -16.03
C ASP A 13 5.69 -19.70 -16.71
N ASP A 14 5.75 -20.55 -17.72
CA ASP A 14 4.63 -21.04 -18.54
C ASP A 14 3.73 -22.03 -17.77
N ASN A 15 3.57 -21.84 -16.46
CA ASN A 15 2.62 -22.59 -15.66
C ASN A 15 1.37 -21.73 -15.46
N ASP A 16 0.42 -21.84 -16.40
CA ASP A 16 -0.87 -21.12 -16.46
C ASP A 16 -1.80 -21.43 -15.26
N ASN A 17 -1.30 -22.16 -14.26
CA ASN A 17 -2.01 -22.61 -13.06
C ASN A 17 -1.50 -21.96 -11.76
N LEU A 18 -0.45 -21.12 -11.82
CA LEU A 18 0.06 -20.41 -10.65
C LEU A 18 -0.85 -19.25 -10.24
N LYS A 19 -1.05 -19.12 -8.93
CA LYS A 19 -1.85 -18.04 -8.35
C LYS A 19 -0.99 -16.83 -8.06
N ASP A 20 -1.18 -15.79 -8.84
CA ASP A 20 -0.55 -14.47 -8.69
C ASP A 20 -1.02 -13.75 -7.41
N LEU A 21 -0.07 -13.52 -6.49
CA LEU A 21 -0.24 -12.75 -5.26
C LEU A 21 0.60 -11.48 -5.32
N ILE A 22 -0.01 -10.32 -5.13
CA ILE A 22 0.74 -9.05 -5.02
C ILE A 22 1.06 -8.79 -3.55
N ILE A 23 2.32 -8.52 -3.23
CA ILE A 23 2.72 -8.12 -1.86
C ILE A 23 2.96 -6.62 -1.78
N ILE A 24 2.26 -5.96 -0.88
CA ILE A 24 2.27 -4.49 -0.71
C ILE A 24 2.64 -4.15 0.73
N GLY A 25 3.58 -3.22 0.91
CA GLY A 25 3.90 -2.66 2.21
C GLY A 25 5.21 -1.87 2.19
N ARG A 26 5.44 -1.09 3.24
CA ARG A 26 6.67 -0.31 3.36
C ARG A 26 7.86 -1.18 3.78
N SER A 27 9.05 -0.72 3.44
CA SER A 27 10.33 -1.23 3.91
C SER A 27 10.34 -1.32 5.44
N GLY A 28 10.86 -2.45 5.96
CA GLY A 28 10.88 -2.73 7.39
C GLY A 28 9.62 -3.39 7.96
N ASN A 29 8.52 -3.50 7.19
CA ASN A 29 7.33 -4.28 7.58
C ASN A 29 7.52 -5.80 7.40
N GLY A 30 8.71 -6.27 7.03
CA GLY A 30 9.01 -7.70 6.94
C GLY A 30 8.47 -8.39 5.68
N LEU A 31 8.29 -7.65 4.57
CA LEU A 31 7.79 -8.17 3.29
C LEU A 31 8.56 -9.42 2.85
N THR A 32 9.90 -9.34 2.79
CA THR A 32 10.76 -10.46 2.37
C THR A 32 10.58 -11.71 3.22
N SER A 33 10.36 -11.57 4.53
CA SER A 33 10.16 -12.71 5.42
C SER A 33 8.79 -13.37 5.22
N VAL A 34 7.76 -12.57 4.96
CA VAL A 34 6.44 -13.09 4.60
C VAL A 34 6.50 -13.78 3.23
N GLU A 35 7.13 -13.14 2.25
CA GLU A 35 7.37 -13.67 0.91
C GLU A 35 8.07 -15.05 0.96
N GLN A 36 9.14 -15.20 1.75
CA GLN A 36 9.83 -16.48 1.95
C GLN A 36 8.91 -17.58 2.48
N SER A 37 7.93 -17.23 3.33
CA SER A 37 6.97 -18.19 3.87
C SER A 37 5.95 -18.67 2.83
N ILE A 38 5.77 -17.91 1.73
CA ILE A 38 4.84 -18.24 0.65
C ILE A 38 5.53 -19.10 -0.41
N HIS A 39 6.80 -18.81 -0.71
CA HIS A 39 7.61 -19.55 -1.70
C HIS A 39 7.82 -21.04 -1.36
N GLU A 40 7.47 -21.47 -0.15
CA GLU A 40 7.43 -22.89 0.23
C GLU A 40 6.29 -23.65 -0.47
N ASP A 41 5.27 -22.96 -0.99
CA ASP A 41 4.14 -23.55 -1.71
C ASP A 41 4.19 -23.21 -3.22
N ASN A 42 4.41 -24.24 -4.04
CA ASN A 42 4.53 -24.13 -5.51
C ASN A 42 3.22 -23.75 -6.22
N GLU A 43 2.12 -23.50 -5.50
CA GLU A 43 0.85 -23.02 -6.05
C GLU A 43 0.85 -21.50 -6.31
N TYR A 44 1.71 -20.73 -5.63
CA TYR A 44 1.64 -19.26 -5.62
C TYR A 44 2.87 -18.62 -6.26
N ARG A 45 2.63 -17.58 -7.06
CA ARG A 45 3.68 -16.67 -7.54
C ARG A 45 3.54 -15.34 -6.82
N VAL A 46 4.57 -14.97 -6.07
CA VAL A 46 4.64 -13.65 -5.44
C VAL A 46 5.13 -12.64 -6.46
N ILE A 47 4.30 -11.64 -6.72
CA ILE A 47 4.62 -10.46 -7.50
C ILE A 47 5.01 -9.38 -6.52
N ASP A 48 6.30 -9.12 -6.48
CA ASP A 48 6.89 -8.23 -5.51
C ASP A 48 6.65 -6.76 -5.89
N SER A 49 6.18 -6.00 -4.91
CA SER A 49 5.86 -4.59 -5.10
C SER A 49 6.33 -3.75 -3.91
N LYS A 50 7.61 -3.96 -3.60
CA LYS A 50 8.31 -3.23 -2.52
C LYS A 50 8.22 -1.72 -2.79
N GLY A 51 8.02 -0.96 -1.71
CA GLY A 51 8.11 0.50 -1.73
C GLY A 51 6.78 1.25 -1.71
N ILE A 52 5.61 0.58 -1.74
CA ILE A 52 4.36 1.26 -1.39
C ILE A 52 4.42 1.66 0.08
N GLY A 53 4.40 2.97 0.34
CA GLY A 53 4.38 3.53 1.68
C GLY A 53 5.76 3.88 2.23
N ASP A 54 6.85 3.70 1.50
CA ASP A 54 8.14 4.26 1.97
C ASP A 54 8.08 5.80 1.93
N ALA A 55 8.53 6.53 2.95
CA ALA A 55 8.76 7.98 2.80
C ALA A 55 10.23 8.21 2.46
N GLY A 56 10.51 9.08 1.48
CA GLY A 56 11.86 9.56 1.23
C GLY A 56 12.71 8.73 0.27
N GLN A 57 12.11 7.90 -0.59
CA GLN A 57 12.79 7.52 -1.83
C GLN A 57 12.61 8.64 -2.86
N ASP A 58 13.55 8.83 -3.79
CA ASP A 58 13.51 9.82 -4.89
C ASP A 58 12.29 9.66 -5.84
N ILE A 59 11.39 8.74 -5.53
CA ILE A 59 10.23 8.32 -6.32
C ILE A 59 8.97 8.93 -5.72
N THR A 60 8.30 9.79 -6.49
CA THR A 60 7.05 10.47 -6.16
C THR A 60 5.88 9.49 -6.03
N LEU A 61 4.80 9.90 -5.35
CA LEU A 61 3.54 9.14 -5.30
C LEU A 61 2.98 8.84 -6.71
N LEU A 62 3.22 9.73 -7.68
CA LEU A 62 2.78 9.56 -9.06
C LEU A 62 3.56 8.43 -9.75
N GLU A 63 4.87 8.38 -9.60
CA GLU A 63 5.71 7.34 -10.17
C GLU A 63 5.41 5.97 -9.55
N ARG A 64 5.13 5.93 -8.23
CA ARG A 64 4.62 4.71 -7.59
C ARG A 64 3.32 4.27 -8.24
N ARG A 65 2.34 5.15 -8.30
CA ARG A 65 1.04 4.85 -8.93
C ARG A 65 1.22 4.33 -10.36
N GLN A 66 2.11 4.91 -11.14
CA GLN A 66 2.41 4.47 -12.50
C GLN A 66 3.05 3.07 -12.54
N HIS A 67 4.01 2.79 -11.65
CA HIS A 67 4.59 1.44 -11.51
C HIS A 67 3.49 0.40 -11.25
N TYR A 68 2.57 0.69 -10.33
CA TYR A 68 1.45 -0.17 -9.99
C TYR A 68 0.44 -0.35 -11.12
N PHE A 69 0.16 0.69 -11.89
CA PHE A 69 -0.65 0.58 -13.09
C PHE A 69 0.01 -0.31 -14.15
N ASN A 70 1.31 -0.15 -14.37
CA ASN A 70 2.04 -0.99 -15.32
C ASN A 70 2.05 -2.46 -14.86
N LEU A 71 2.28 -2.71 -13.58
CA LEU A 71 2.25 -4.04 -12.98
C LEU A 71 0.86 -4.66 -13.14
N ARG A 72 -0.19 -3.93 -12.79
CA ARG A 72 -1.58 -4.33 -12.98
C ARG A 72 -1.89 -4.71 -14.44
N ASP A 73 -1.45 -3.91 -15.40
CA ASP A 73 -1.72 -4.14 -16.83
C ASP A 73 -0.96 -5.35 -17.39
N GLN A 74 0.09 -5.82 -16.70
CA GLN A 74 0.81 -7.04 -17.04
C GLN A 74 0.15 -8.31 -16.49
N LEU A 75 -0.79 -8.19 -15.54
CA LEU A 75 -1.43 -9.33 -14.88
C LEU A 75 -2.74 -9.70 -15.57
N ARG A 76 -2.90 -10.99 -15.86
CA ARG A 76 -4.17 -11.53 -16.38
C ARG A 76 -5.25 -11.56 -15.29
N GLN A 77 -4.85 -11.88 -14.06
CA GLN A 77 -5.73 -11.97 -12.91
C GLN A 77 -4.92 -11.72 -11.63
N ILE A 78 -5.56 -11.10 -10.65
CA ILE A 78 -5.01 -10.96 -9.29
C ILE A 78 -5.81 -11.88 -8.38
N HIS A 79 -5.14 -12.84 -7.74
CA HIS A 79 -5.80 -13.79 -6.84
C HIS A 79 -6.01 -13.16 -5.46
N ALA A 80 -4.96 -12.55 -4.91
CA ALA A 80 -5.06 -11.73 -3.71
C ALA A 80 -3.97 -10.64 -3.67
N ILE A 81 -4.21 -9.63 -2.85
CA ILE A 81 -3.24 -8.61 -2.48
C ILE A 81 -2.94 -8.78 -1.00
N LEU A 82 -1.68 -9.01 -0.66
CA LEU A 82 -1.21 -9.12 0.72
C LEU A 82 -0.72 -7.76 1.20
N PHE A 83 -1.47 -7.12 2.07
CA PHE A 83 -1.12 -5.82 2.65
C PHE A 83 -0.36 -6.01 3.96
N ILE A 84 0.96 -5.85 3.91
CA ILE A 84 1.89 -6.16 5.00
C ILE A 84 2.05 -4.96 5.93
N MET A 85 1.67 -5.15 7.19
CA MET A 85 1.83 -4.19 8.27
C MET A 85 2.72 -4.76 9.38
N LYS A 86 3.38 -3.88 10.13
CA LYS A 86 4.19 -4.25 11.28
C LYS A 86 3.39 -4.09 12.57
N TYR A 87 3.31 -5.14 13.39
CA TYR A 87 2.74 -5.02 14.72
C TYR A 87 3.60 -4.09 15.62
N GLY A 88 2.94 -3.42 16.57
CA GLY A 88 3.59 -2.52 17.53
C GLY A 88 3.89 -1.12 16.99
N ILE A 89 3.44 -0.79 15.77
CA ILE A 89 3.55 0.55 15.21
C ILE A 89 2.16 1.08 14.87
N ARG A 90 1.93 2.36 15.17
CA ARG A 90 0.67 3.05 14.82
C ARG A 90 0.49 3.10 13.31
N PHE A 91 -0.76 3.10 12.87
CA PHE A 91 -1.10 3.34 11.46
C PHE A 91 -0.69 4.76 11.05
N THR A 92 0.42 4.89 10.31
CA THR A 92 1.02 6.18 9.99
C THR A 92 0.52 6.74 8.66
N GLN A 93 0.93 7.96 8.31
CA GLN A 93 0.61 8.55 7.00
C GLN A 93 1.11 7.68 5.84
N GLN A 94 2.22 6.97 6.02
CA GLN A 94 2.75 6.04 5.03
C GLN A 94 1.77 4.91 4.70
N GLU A 95 1.16 4.31 5.72
CA GLU A 95 0.14 3.27 5.51
C GLU A 95 -1.15 3.84 4.90
N LYS A 96 -1.53 5.08 5.23
CA LYS A 96 -2.67 5.76 4.60
C LYS A 96 -2.42 6.02 3.11
N ASP A 97 -1.24 6.52 2.76
CA ASP A 97 -0.84 6.76 1.38
C ASP A 97 -0.78 5.44 0.61
N ALA A 98 -0.29 4.38 1.25
CA ALA A 98 -0.30 3.03 0.71
C ALA A 98 -1.71 2.57 0.34
N VAL A 99 -2.66 2.67 1.29
CA VAL A 99 -4.07 2.35 1.05
C VAL A 99 -4.65 3.15 -0.13
N SER A 100 -4.35 4.46 -0.19
CA SER A 100 -4.79 5.33 -1.30
C SER A 100 -4.23 4.88 -2.65
N VAL A 101 -2.96 4.50 -2.72
CA VAL A 101 -2.34 3.97 -3.94
C VAL A 101 -3.04 2.69 -4.37
N VAL A 102 -3.22 1.72 -3.47
CA VAL A 102 -3.88 0.44 -3.77
C VAL A 102 -5.28 0.67 -4.34
N ARG A 103 -6.11 1.52 -3.69
CA ARG A 103 -7.45 1.87 -4.20
C ARG A 103 -7.40 2.54 -5.56
N SER A 104 -6.50 3.50 -5.76
CA SER A 104 -6.40 4.21 -7.04
C SER A 104 -5.92 3.34 -8.20
N THR A 105 -5.12 2.30 -7.92
CA THR A 105 -4.60 1.38 -8.94
C THR A 105 -5.61 0.28 -9.28
N PHE A 106 -6.15 -0.37 -8.24
CA PHE A 106 -6.92 -1.61 -8.40
C PHE A 106 -8.43 -1.39 -8.29
N GLY A 107 -8.88 -0.22 -7.84
CA GLY A 107 -10.29 0.13 -7.66
C GLY A 107 -10.67 0.30 -6.19
N GLU A 108 -11.69 1.12 -5.93
CA GLU A 108 -12.07 1.50 -4.55
C GLU A 108 -12.46 0.30 -3.68
N ASN A 109 -13.11 -0.71 -4.28
CA ASN A 109 -13.56 -1.92 -3.59
C ASN A 109 -12.48 -3.01 -3.44
N VAL A 110 -11.22 -2.72 -3.79
CA VAL A 110 -10.15 -3.73 -3.78
C VAL A 110 -9.91 -4.33 -2.39
N PHE A 111 -10.03 -3.54 -1.31
CA PHE A 111 -9.86 -4.05 0.05
C PHE A 111 -10.92 -5.10 0.40
N LYS A 112 -12.15 -4.83 -0.01
CA LYS A 112 -13.28 -5.77 0.12
C LYS A 112 -13.13 -7.01 -0.75
N ALA A 113 -12.62 -6.86 -1.98
CA ALA A 113 -12.65 -7.92 -2.96
C ALA A 113 -11.41 -8.83 -2.95
N LYS A 114 -10.22 -8.28 -2.66
CA LYS A 114 -8.93 -8.93 -2.94
C LYS A 114 -7.89 -8.83 -1.84
N VAL A 115 -8.04 -7.93 -0.86
CA VAL A 115 -6.98 -7.74 0.15
C VAL A 115 -7.11 -8.74 1.30
N VAL A 116 -5.96 -9.29 1.68
CA VAL A 116 -5.69 -9.96 2.96
C VAL A 116 -4.62 -9.15 3.69
N ILE A 117 -4.86 -8.83 4.95
CA ILE A 117 -3.96 -8.03 5.77
C ILE A 117 -3.04 -8.96 6.55
N VAL A 118 -1.74 -8.75 6.45
CA VAL A 118 -0.73 -9.56 7.13
C VAL A 118 0.01 -8.68 8.12
N PHE A 119 -0.10 -8.98 9.40
CA PHE A 119 0.74 -8.38 10.44
C PHE A 119 2.00 -9.21 10.62
N SER A 120 3.16 -8.61 10.45
CA SER A 120 4.44 -9.18 10.85
C SER A 120 4.79 -8.79 12.29
N TYR A 121 5.89 -9.34 12.82
CA TYR A 121 6.32 -9.17 14.22
C TYR A 121 5.34 -9.78 15.24
N GLY A 122 4.74 -10.93 14.91
CA GLY A 122 3.89 -11.70 15.82
C GLY A 122 4.62 -12.22 17.07
N ASP A 123 5.96 -12.25 17.06
CA ASP A 123 6.76 -12.48 18.27
C ASP A 123 6.53 -11.40 19.32
N LEU A 124 6.42 -10.14 18.90
CA LEU A 124 6.14 -9.01 19.79
C LEU A 124 4.71 -9.05 20.30
N PHE A 125 3.73 -9.35 19.44
CA PHE A 125 2.34 -9.51 19.87
C PHE A 125 2.20 -10.60 20.95
N ARG A 126 2.89 -11.73 20.80
CA ARG A 126 2.90 -12.78 21.82
C ARG A 126 3.54 -12.33 23.13
N GLN A 127 4.60 -11.53 23.07
CA GLN A 127 5.23 -10.98 24.27
C GLN A 127 4.31 -10.02 25.02
N ASP A 128 3.47 -9.26 24.29
CA ASP A 128 2.47 -8.38 24.91
C ASP A 128 1.28 -9.17 25.48
N MET A 129 0.99 -10.35 24.93
CA MET A 129 -0.13 -11.21 25.29
C MET A 129 0.30 -12.44 26.10
N THR A 130 1.09 -12.24 27.17
CA THR A 130 1.67 -13.33 27.98
C THR A 130 0.66 -14.26 28.64
N GLU A 131 -0.55 -13.78 28.93
CA GLU A 131 -1.62 -14.53 29.59
C GLU A 131 -2.66 -15.10 28.61
N ALA A 132 -2.47 -14.92 27.29
CA ALA A 132 -3.42 -15.36 26.28
C ALA A 132 -3.50 -16.89 26.21
N THR A 133 -4.69 -17.44 26.42
CA THR A 133 -4.98 -18.87 26.23
C THR A 133 -5.17 -19.22 24.76
N ASP A 134 -5.73 -18.28 23.99
CA ASP A 134 -5.84 -18.35 22.53
C ASP A 134 -5.29 -17.06 21.92
N LEU A 135 -4.07 -17.15 21.38
CA LEU A 135 -3.38 -16.01 20.82
C LEU A 135 -4.06 -15.50 19.54
N ASP A 136 -4.73 -16.37 18.77
CA ASP A 136 -5.38 -15.97 17.54
C ASP A 136 -6.64 -15.15 17.84
N GLU A 137 -7.46 -15.59 18.80
CA GLU A 137 -8.65 -14.83 19.20
C GLU A 137 -8.26 -13.51 19.87
N CYS A 138 -7.17 -13.50 20.64
CA CYS A 138 -6.62 -12.24 21.17
C CYS A 138 -6.20 -11.28 20.05
N PHE A 139 -5.56 -11.79 19.00
CA PHE A 139 -5.17 -10.97 17.84
C PHE A 139 -6.39 -10.45 17.08
N MET A 140 -7.39 -11.28 16.85
CA MET A 140 -8.63 -10.85 16.17
C MET A 140 -9.41 -9.84 17.01
N THR A 141 -9.46 -10.03 18.33
CA THR A 141 -10.04 -9.05 19.27
C THR A 141 -9.28 -7.73 19.20
N TRP A 142 -7.93 -7.78 19.24
CA TRP A 142 -7.10 -6.59 19.07
C TRP A 142 -7.39 -5.86 17.75
N CYS A 143 -7.57 -6.58 16.63
CA CYS A 143 -7.97 -5.98 15.36
C CYS A 143 -9.34 -5.28 15.46
N ARG A 144 -10.34 -5.92 16.08
CA ARG A 144 -11.69 -5.36 16.23
C ARG A 144 -11.72 -4.14 17.16
N ASP A 145 -10.83 -4.09 18.13
CA ASP A 145 -10.70 -3.00 19.10
C ASP A 145 -9.90 -1.80 18.55
N GLN A 146 -9.26 -1.91 17.38
CA GLN A 146 -8.61 -0.76 16.76
C GLN A 146 -9.63 0.35 16.45
N ILE A 147 -9.14 1.59 16.39
CA ILE A 147 -9.94 2.79 16.12
C ILE A 147 -9.33 3.64 15.01
N GLY A 148 -10.13 4.55 14.44
CA GLY A 148 -9.69 5.46 13.37
C GLY A 148 -9.50 4.76 12.03
N ASP A 149 -8.64 5.30 11.18
CA ASP A 149 -8.53 4.89 9.77
C ASP A 149 -8.17 3.40 9.58
N ILE A 150 -7.37 2.82 10.49
CA ILE A 150 -7.02 1.39 10.40
C ILE A 150 -8.23 0.49 10.63
N LYS A 151 -9.17 0.90 11.49
CA LYS A 151 -10.41 0.14 11.73
C LYS A 151 -11.22 0.04 10.44
N THR A 152 -11.34 1.15 9.71
CA THR A 152 -12.03 1.18 8.42
C THR A 152 -11.38 0.21 7.43
N VAL A 153 -10.05 0.16 7.37
CA VAL A 153 -9.32 -0.78 6.51
C VAL A 153 -9.59 -2.24 6.90
N PHE A 154 -9.68 -2.54 8.20
CA PHE A 154 -10.03 -3.89 8.68
C PHE A 154 -11.46 -4.30 8.35
N GLU A 155 -12.42 -3.40 8.58
CA GLU A 155 -13.83 -3.63 8.28
C GLU A 155 -14.04 -3.83 6.77
N GLU A 156 -13.42 -3.01 5.94
CA GLU A 156 -13.45 -3.17 4.48
C GLU A 156 -12.89 -4.52 4.04
N ALA A 157 -11.77 -4.94 4.64
CA ALA A 157 -11.16 -6.25 4.39
C ALA A 157 -11.89 -7.42 5.07
N ASP A 158 -13.08 -7.19 5.65
CA ASP A 158 -13.87 -8.20 6.38
C ASP A 158 -13.04 -8.97 7.42
N TYR A 159 -12.15 -8.24 8.10
CA TYR A 159 -11.22 -8.78 9.09
C TYR A 159 -10.41 -9.99 8.60
N ARG A 160 -10.08 -10.07 7.30
CA ARG A 160 -9.09 -11.02 6.75
C ARG A 160 -7.69 -10.62 7.18
N CYS A 161 -7.40 -10.78 8.47
CA CYS A 161 -6.14 -10.46 9.11
C CYS A 161 -5.43 -11.74 9.52
N VAL A 162 -4.11 -11.80 9.33
CA VAL A 162 -3.26 -12.89 9.82
C VAL A 162 -2.03 -12.33 10.51
N LEU A 163 -1.55 -13.02 11.54
CA LEU A 163 -0.38 -12.63 12.32
C LEU A 163 0.78 -13.58 12.06
N PHE A 164 1.91 -13.03 11.64
CA PHE A 164 3.13 -13.75 11.29
C PHE A 164 4.23 -13.46 12.31
N ASP A 165 4.63 -14.52 13.03
CA ASP A 165 5.89 -14.59 13.76
C ASP A 165 6.98 -15.13 12.84
N ASN A 166 7.62 -14.22 12.10
CA ASN A 166 8.69 -14.55 11.15
C ASN A 166 9.98 -15.03 11.83
N LYS A 167 10.09 -14.95 13.17
CA LYS A 167 11.27 -15.40 13.92
C LYS A 167 11.09 -16.81 14.50
N THR A 168 9.88 -17.35 14.48
CA THR A 168 9.61 -18.67 15.03
C THR A 168 10.36 -19.76 14.27
N ARG A 169 10.93 -20.72 15.00
CA ARG A 169 11.49 -21.96 14.45
C ARG A 169 10.54 -23.15 14.60
N ASP A 170 9.42 -22.93 15.26
CA ASP A 170 8.37 -23.90 15.49
C ASP A 170 7.61 -24.17 14.17
N ILE A 171 7.69 -25.41 13.70
CA ILE A 171 7.12 -25.85 12.42
C ILE A 171 5.60 -25.84 12.46
N ASP A 172 4.99 -26.26 13.57
CA ASP A 172 3.54 -26.28 13.72
C ASP A 172 2.98 -24.86 13.65
N ARG A 173 3.72 -23.91 14.23
CA ARG A 173 3.37 -22.50 14.17
C ARG A 173 3.49 -21.90 12.78
N LYS A 174 4.60 -22.18 12.07
CA LYS A 174 4.74 -21.76 10.67
C LYS A 174 3.60 -22.32 9.82
N THR A 175 3.31 -23.60 10.00
CA THR A 175 2.22 -24.29 9.30
C THR A 175 0.88 -23.66 9.60
N LYS A 176 0.57 -23.36 10.87
CA LYS A 176 -0.67 -22.69 11.27
C LYS A 176 -0.83 -21.30 10.63
N GLN A 177 0.23 -20.48 10.68
CA GLN A 177 0.24 -19.14 10.07
C GLN A 177 0.00 -19.21 8.55
N TRP A 178 0.66 -20.17 7.89
CA TRP A 178 0.47 -20.41 6.46
C TRP A 178 -0.96 -20.86 6.14
N LEU A 179 -1.51 -21.82 6.87
CA LEU A 179 -2.88 -22.30 6.67
C LEU A 179 -3.93 -21.20 6.86
N GLN A 180 -3.72 -20.31 7.84
CA GLN A 180 -4.57 -19.13 8.03
C GLN A 180 -4.49 -18.16 6.83
N LEU A 181 -3.29 -17.87 6.34
CA LEU A 181 -3.09 -17.02 5.17
C LEU A 181 -3.74 -17.66 3.93
N LYS A 182 -3.45 -18.93 3.66
CA LYS A 182 -4.01 -19.70 2.54
C LYS A 182 -5.53 -19.73 2.57
N SER A 183 -6.14 -19.96 3.73
CA SER A 183 -7.59 -19.89 3.91
C SER A 183 -8.16 -18.51 3.55
N ASN A 184 -7.50 -17.43 3.96
CA ASN A 184 -7.95 -16.08 3.62
C ASN A 184 -7.75 -15.73 2.14
N ILE A 185 -6.69 -16.23 1.49
CA ILE A 185 -6.48 -16.10 0.04
C ILE A 185 -7.61 -16.81 -0.72
N GLN A 186 -7.95 -18.04 -0.34
CA GLN A 186 -9.02 -18.82 -0.97
C GLN A 186 -10.40 -18.14 -0.89
N LYS A 187 -10.65 -17.32 0.15
CA LYS A 187 -11.90 -16.54 0.26
C LYS A 187 -12.01 -15.45 -0.80
N VAL A 188 -10.89 -14.95 -1.32
CA VAL A 188 -10.86 -13.80 -2.27
C VAL A 188 -10.43 -14.20 -3.69
N GLU A 189 -9.84 -15.38 -3.86
CA GLU A 189 -9.26 -15.79 -5.16
C GLU A 189 -10.30 -15.89 -6.28
N HIS A 190 -11.48 -16.43 -5.98
CA HIS A 190 -12.58 -16.63 -6.94
C HIS A 190 -13.48 -15.40 -7.12
N VAL A 191 -13.23 -14.31 -6.39
CA VAL A 191 -13.98 -13.08 -6.58
C VAL A 191 -13.62 -12.54 -7.97
N ASN A 192 -14.62 -12.51 -8.86
CA ASN A 192 -14.50 -11.84 -10.15
C ASN A 192 -14.34 -10.35 -9.88
N PHE A 193 -13.08 -9.95 -9.78
CA PHE A 193 -12.66 -8.57 -9.66
C PHE A 193 -12.05 -8.21 -11.00
N THR A 194 -12.92 -7.84 -11.94
CA THR A 194 -12.47 -7.24 -13.18
C THR A 194 -11.78 -5.94 -12.83
N ILE A 195 -10.50 -5.84 -13.20
CA ILE A 195 -9.72 -4.61 -13.12
C ILE A 195 -10.35 -3.48 -13.98
N ASP A 196 -11.31 -3.84 -14.83
CA ASP A 196 -12.07 -2.93 -15.67
C ASP A 196 -13.58 -2.96 -15.38
N GLU A 197 -14.07 -2.03 -14.55
CA GLU A 197 -15.21 -1.20 -14.96
C GLU A 197 -14.65 -0.05 -15.80
N ARG A 198 -14.32 -0.33 -17.07
CA ARG A 198 -13.95 0.75 -18.00
C ARG A 198 -15.21 1.49 -18.43
N LEU A 199 -15.20 2.81 -18.20
CA LEU A 199 -16.01 3.82 -18.91
C LEU A 199 -17.51 3.89 -18.58
N SER A 200 -17.91 3.93 -17.31
CA SER A 200 -19.19 4.55 -16.92
C SER A 200 -19.06 5.70 -15.93
N GLN A 201 -17.89 5.92 -15.30
CA GLN A 201 -17.64 7.08 -14.44
C GLN A 201 -16.45 7.96 -14.84
N ASN A 202 -15.65 7.57 -15.84
CA ASN A 202 -14.59 8.41 -16.41
C ASN A 202 -14.82 8.63 -17.91
N GLN A 203 -15.92 9.33 -18.25
CA GLN A 203 -15.76 10.34 -19.30
C GLN A 203 -14.71 11.32 -18.76
N ALA A 204 -13.60 11.43 -19.49
CA ALA A 204 -12.46 12.24 -19.09
C ALA A 204 -12.87 13.66 -18.67
N PRO A 205 -11.99 14.34 -17.92
CA PRO A 205 -11.37 15.45 -18.61
C PRO A 205 -9.87 15.27 -18.70
N THR A 206 -9.40 15.49 -19.91
CA THR A 206 -8.02 15.68 -20.40
C THR A 206 -7.26 16.82 -19.68
N ASN A 207 -7.47 17.03 -18.38
CA ASN A 207 -7.07 18.25 -17.69
C ASN A 207 -6.00 18.07 -16.62
N VAL A 208 -5.46 16.88 -16.35
CA VAL A 208 -4.44 16.76 -15.29
C VAL A 208 -3.13 17.46 -15.67
N VAL A 209 -2.79 17.53 -16.97
CA VAL A 209 -1.64 18.31 -17.47
C VAL A 209 -1.96 19.81 -17.54
N ALA A 210 -3.18 20.21 -17.92
CA ALA A 210 -3.59 21.61 -17.96
C ALA A 210 -3.74 22.23 -16.56
N VAL A 211 -4.28 21.48 -15.59
CA VAL A 211 -4.46 21.94 -14.20
C VAL A 211 -3.13 22.07 -13.47
N MET A 212 -2.12 21.26 -13.79
CA MET A 212 -0.76 21.48 -13.27
C MET A 212 -0.08 22.71 -13.88
N GLY A 213 -0.31 22.98 -15.17
CA GLY A 213 0.15 24.21 -15.84
C GLY A 213 -0.52 25.48 -15.32
N GLU A 214 -1.82 25.46 -15.08
CA GLU A 214 -2.56 26.59 -14.51
C GLU A 214 -2.24 26.83 -13.03
N ARG A 215 -2.07 25.75 -12.23
CA ARG A 215 -1.64 25.88 -10.83
C ARG A 215 -0.22 26.44 -10.70
N THR A 216 0.69 26.10 -11.62
CA THR A 216 2.04 26.67 -11.64
C THR A 216 2.09 28.11 -12.15
N LEU A 217 1.21 28.51 -13.09
CA LEU A 217 1.07 29.91 -13.49
C LEU A 217 0.45 30.77 -12.39
N LEU A 218 -0.59 30.27 -11.71
CA LEU A 218 -1.21 30.95 -10.57
C LEU A 218 -0.24 31.09 -9.40
N SER A 219 0.59 30.06 -9.10
CA SER A 219 1.59 30.19 -8.04
C SER A 219 2.64 31.25 -8.38
N LYS A 220 3.15 31.26 -9.62
CA LYS A 220 4.09 32.29 -10.10
C LYS A 220 3.48 33.70 -10.07
N LEU A 221 2.21 33.84 -10.42
CA LEU A 221 1.50 35.12 -10.37
C LEU A 221 1.36 35.62 -8.92
N ILE A 222 1.02 34.72 -7.99
CA ILE A 222 0.92 35.03 -6.56
C ILE A 222 2.28 35.46 -6.00
N ASP A 223 3.36 34.77 -6.37
CA ASP A 223 4.70 35.10 -5.90
C ASP A 223 5.16 36.47 -6.43
N ASN A 224 4.89 36.78 -7.70
CA ASN A 224 5.16 38.11 -8.27
C ASN A 224 4.36 39.23 -7.57
N ILE A 225 3.09 38.98 -7.23
CA ILE A 225 2.26 39.95 -6.50
C ILE A 225 2.82 40.18 -5.09
N LYS A 226 3.25 39.12 -4.39
CA LYS A 226 3.90 39.25 -3.07
C LYS A 226 5.17 40.09 -3.15
N GLU A 227 5.98 39.90 -4.18
CA GLU A 227 7.21 40.66 -4.39
C GLU A 227 6.91 42.15 -4.61
N LEU A 228 5.91 42.48 -5.43
CA LEU A 228 5.48 43.86 -5.66
C LEU A 228 4.93 44.51 -4.39
N VAL A 229 4.12 43.80 -3.61
CA VAL A 229 3.61 44.31 -2.32
C VAL A 229 4.77 44.58 -1.36
N HIS A 230 5.76 43.69 -1.32
CA HIS A 230 6.94 43.89 -0.49
C HIS A 230 7.76 45.12 -0.92
N ILE A 231 7.96 45.31 -2.23
CA ILE A 231 8.61 46.50 -2.78
C ILE A 231 7.83 47.78 -2.42
N ILE A 232 6.50 47.77 -2.57
CA ILE A 232 5.66 48.92 -2.21
C ILE A 232 5.81 49.23 -0.71
N ILE A 233 5.74 48.23 0.17
CA ILE A 233 5.93 48.44 1.62
C ILE A 233 7.30 49.05 1.91
N VAL A 234 8.37 48.53 1.31
CA VAL A 234 9.74 49.03 1.49
C VAL A 234 9.86 50.48 1.00
N VAL A 235 9.34 50.80 -0.18
CA VAL A 235 9.38 52.16 -0.75
C VAL A 235 8.54 53.12 0.09
N THR A 236 7.36 52.70 0.56
CA THR A 236 6.50 53.55 1.39
C THR A 236 7.15 53.81 2.74
N ASN A 237 7.75 52.79 3.37
CA ASN A 237 8.51 52.95 4.60
C ASN A 237 9.76 53.83 4.42
N PHE A 238 10.44 53.74 3.28
CA PHE A 238 11.56 54.62 2.95
C PHE A 238 11.12 56.09 2.81
N TYR A 239 9.99 56.35 2.15
CA TYR A 239 9.43 57.71 2.04
C TYR A 239 8.93 58.27 3.37
N VAL A 240 8.38 57.43 4.25
CA VAL A 240 7.97 57.84 5.61
C VAL A 240 9.18 58.21 6.48
N HIS A 241 10.36 57.65 6.22
CA HIS A 241 11.60 58.03 6.92
C HIS A 241 12.36 59.21 6.28
N LEU A 242 11.96 59.65 5.08
CA LEU A 242 12.55 60.80 4.41
C LEU A 242 11.78 62.12 4.62
N LEU A 243 10.61 62.06 5.27
CA LEU A 243 9.76 63.18 5.70
C LEU A 243 9.87 63.37 7.22
#